data_AF-A0A958DBN2-F1
#
_entry.id   AF-A0A958DBN2-F1
#
_cell.length_a   1.000
_cell.length_b   1.000
_cell.length_c   1.000
_cell.angle_alpha   90.00
_cell.angle_beta   90.00
_cell.angle_gamma   90.00
#
_symmetry.space_group_name_H-M   'P 1'
#
loop_
_entity.id
_entity.type
_entity.pdbx_description
1 polymer ?
#
loop_
_entity_poly.entity_id
_entity_poly.type
_entity_poly.pdbx_seq_one_letter_code
_entity_poly.pdbx_strand_id
1 'polypeptide(L)'
;MRELSVSEQRYQAVLAVISDGLSVSQVASKVGVSRQTVHAWLARYEAEGLEGLADRSHRPVSCPHQMPAVVEAAVLELRRSRPYWGPRRLVFELGRRGVEPVPSE
;
A
#
# COMPACT_ATOMS: atom_id res chain seq x y z
N MET A 1 7.61 -16.40 24.68
CA MET A 1 7.12 -15.01 24.83
C MET A 1 6.46 -14.67 23.49
N ARG A 2 5.15 -14.48 23.42
CA ARG A 2 4.49 -14.13 22.14
C ARG A 2 4.87 -12.69 21.82
N GLU A 3 5.54 -12.48 20.69
CA GLU A 3 5.77 -11.13 20.17
C GLU A 3 4.40 -10.54 19.80
N LEU A 4 4.12 -9.33 20.28
CA LEU A 4 2.93 -8.58 19.91
C LEU A 4 3.03 -8.23 18.42
N SER A 5 1.96 -8.44 17.68
CA SER A 5 1.82 -7.93 16.31
C SER A 5 2.02 -6.41 16.29
N VAL A 6 2.41 -5.87 15.13
CA VAL A 6 2.63 -4.42 14.97
C VAL A 6 1.37 -3.62 15.35
N SER A 7 0.18 -4.12 14.99
CA SER A 7 -1.10 -3.49 15.36
C SER A 7 -1.35 -3.50 16.86
N GLU A 8 -1.01 -4.59 17.57
CA GLU A 8 -1.10 -4.64 19.03
C GLU A 8 -0.11 -3.68 19.70
N GLN A 9 1.12 -3.55 19.18
CA GLN A 9 2.10 -2.57 19.68
C GLN A 9 1.58 -1.12 19.51
N ARG A 10 1.00 -0.81 18.35
CA ARG A 10 0.35 0.49 18.09
C ARG A 10 -0.81 0.73 19.06
N TYR A 11 -1.61 -0.29 19.34
CA TYR A 11 -2.73 -0.17 20.27
C TYR A 11 -2.26 0.09 21.70
N GLN A 12 -1.21 -0.59 22.16
CA GLN A 12 -0.58 -0.30 23.46
C GLN A 12 -0.06 1.13 23.54
N ALA A 13 0.53 1.66 22.46
CA ALA A 13 0.97 3.05 22.41
C ALA A 13 -0.20 4.03 22.53
N VAL A 14 -1.35 3.72 21.91
CA VAL A 14 -2.59 4.52 22.04
C VAL A 14 -3.12 4.49 23.47
N LEU A 15 -3.25 3.31 24.08
CA LEU A 15 -3.70 3.16 25.47
C LEU A 15 -2.80 3.91 26.45
N ALA A 16 -1.49 3.90 26.22
CA ALA A 16 -0.55 4.64 27.05
C ALA A 16 -0.82 6.16 27.06
N VAL A 17 -1.38 6.72 25.98
CA VAL A 17 -1.78 8.13 25.93
C VAL A 17 -3.16 8.33 26.57
N ILE A 18 -4.17 7.55 26.15
CA ILE A 18 -5.57 7.82 26.50
C ILE A 18 -5.99 7.29 27.87
N SER A 19 -5.41 6.17 28.30
CA SER A 19 -5.74 5.50 29.57
C SER A 19 -4.71 5.82 30.64
N ASP A 20 -3.42 5.72 30.31
CA ASP A 20 -2.34 5.93 31.28
C ASP A 20 -1.94 7.42 31.42
N GLY A 21 -2.48 8.30 30.58
CA GLY A 21 -2.26 9.74 30.63
C GLY A 21 -0.83 10.18 30.26
N LEU A 22 -0.05 9.32 29.60
CA LEU A 22 1.29 9.70 29.15
C LEU A 22 1.22 10.71 28.01
N SER A 23 2.17 11.65 28.00
CA SER A 23 2.29 12.57 26.88
C SER A 23 2.71 11.85 25.60
N VAL A 24 2.27 12.36 24.46
CA VAL A 24 2.67 11.88 23.12
C VAL A 24 4.19 11.80 22.97
N SER A 25 4.93 12.78 23.53
CA SER A 25 6.39 12.81 23.52
C SER A 25 7.01 11.63 24.28
N GLN A 26 6.47 11.27 25.45
CA GLN A 26 6.96 10.13 26.24
C GLN A 26 6.70 8.81 25.50
N VAL A 27 5.50 8.64 24.95
CA VAL A 27 5.13 7.43 24.20
C VAL A 27 6.00 7.27 22.96
N ALA A 28 6.16 8.34 22.17
CA ALA A 28 7.00 8.36 20.97
C ALA A 28 8.45 7.91 21.27
N SER A 29 9.05 8.45 22.32
CA SER A 29 10.40 8.04 22.76
C SER A 29 10.45 6.58 23.22
N LYS A 30 9.44 6.11 23.96
CA LYS A 30 9.38 4.72 24.48
C LYS A 30 9.24 3.68 23.38
N VAL A 31 8.45 3.98 22.33
CA VAL A 31 8.19 3.05 21.22
C VAL A 31 9.10 3.28 20.01
N GLY A 32 9.99 4.28 20.06
CA GLY A 32 10.99 4.51 19.00
C GLY A 32 10.41 5.09 17.70
N VAL A 33 9.36 5.90 17.78
CA VAL A 33 8.73 6.55 16.61
C VAL A 33 8.66 8.06 16.77
N SER A 34 8.31 8.77 15.69
CA SER A 34 8.10 10.22 15.76
C SER A 34 6.79 10.57 16.50
N ARG A 35 6.72 11.77 17.11
CA ARG A 35 5.47 12.29 17.69
C ARG A 35 4.32 12.35 16.67
N GLN A 36 4.63 12.68 15.41
CA GLN A 36 3.65 12.71 14.32
C GLN A 36 3.04 11.32 14.07
N THR A 37 3.84 10.26 14.18
CA THR A 37 3.38 8.87 14.06
C THR A 37 2.36 8.54 15.14
N VAL A 38 2.63 8.92 16.39
CA VAL A 38 1.70 8.69 17.52
C VAL A 38 0.41 9.49 17.35
N HIS A 39 0.50 10.76 16.93
CA HIS A 39 -0.70 11.55 16.60
C HIS A 39 -1.54 10.91 15.48
N ALA A 40 -0.90 10.36 14.46
CA ALA A 40 -1.60 9.64 13.39
C ALA A 40 -2.28 8.36 13.91
N TRP A 41 -1.66 7.61 14.82
CA TRP A 41 -2.30 6.45 15.45
C TRP A 41 -3.50 6.83 16.30
N LEU A 42 -3.41 7.92 17.09
CA LEU A 42 -4.53 8.43 17.87
C LEU A 42 -5.71 8.83 16.98
N ALA A 43 -5.46 9.63 15.95
CA ALA A 43 -6.51 10.06 15.02
C ALA A 43 -7.17 8.88 14.28
N ARG A 44 -6.38 7.86 13.90
CA ARG A 44 -6.92 6.65 13.27
C ARG A 44 -7.72 5.78 14.24
N TYR A 45 -7.25 5.65 15.47
CA TYR A 45 -7.97 4.91 16.50
C TYR A 45 -9.30 5.58 16.86
N GLU A 46 -9.32 6.91 16.93
CA GLU A 46 -10.54 7.69 17.13
C GLU A 46 -11.55 7.50 15.98
N ALA A 47 -11.07 7.44 14.73
CA ALA A 47 -11.94 7.31 13.55
C ALA A 47 -12.41 5.87 13.26
N GLU A 48 -11.55 4.87 13.45
CA GLU A 48 -11.74 3.49 12.94
C GLU A 48 -11.50 2.41 14.02
N GLY A 49 -11.20 2.80 15.27
CA GLY A 49 -10.90 1.86 16.34
C GLY A 49 -9.63 1.04 16.07
N LEU A 50 -9.65 -0.24 16.46
CA LEU A 50 -8.52 -1.15 16.28
C LEU A 50 -8.15 -1.37 14.80
N GLU A 51 -9.13 -1.33 13.90
CA GLU A 51 -8.89 -1.51 12.45
C GLU A 51 -8.02 -0.39 11.88
N GLY A 52 -8.15 0.84 12.41
CA GLY A 52 -7.33 1.98 12.02
C GLY A 52 -5.82 1.82 12.30
N LEU A 53 -5.44 0.86 13.16
CA LEU A 53 -4.06 0.55 13.52
C LEU A 53 -3.45 -0.60 12.71
N ALA A 54 -4.25 -1.27 11.88
CA ALA A 54 -3.75 -2.24 10.91
C ALA A 54 -2.80 -1.59 9.90
N ASP A 55 -1.96 -2.41 9.26
CA ASP A 55 -1.15 -1.93 8.15
C ASP A 55 -2.03 -1.51 6.99
N ARG A 56 -1.74 -0.33 6.45
CA ARG A 56 -2.41 0.22 5.28
C ARG A 56 -1.52 0.03 4.07
N SER A 57 -2.15 -0.11 2.92
CA SER A 57 -1.42 -0.15 1.66
C SER A 57 -0.65 1.15 1.47
N HIS A 58 0.64 1.03 1.15
CA HIS A 58 1.46 2.16 0.69
C HIS A 58 1.21 2.48 -0.80
N ARG A 59 0.37 1.71 -1.49
CA ARG A 59 0.01 1.95 -2.88
C ARG A 59 -0.76 3.27 -3.00
N PRO A 60 -0.43 4.12 -3.98
CA PRO A 60 -1.24 5.31 -4.27
C PRO A 60 -2.68 4.91 -4.62
N VAL A 61 -3.64 5.75 -4.22
CA VAL A 61 -5.07 5.52 -4.49
C VAL A 61 -5.37 5.52 -5.98
N SER A 62 -4.70 6.38 -6.74
CA SER A 62 -4.83 6.45 -8.20
C SER A 62 -3.48 6.67 -8.86
N CYS A 63 -3.35 6.18 -10.08
CA CYS A 63 -2.20 6.36 -10.94
C CYS A 63 -2.75 6.77 -12.33
N PRO A 64 -2.75 8.06 -12.69
CA PRO A 64 -3.43 8.55 -13.90
C PRO A 64 -2.92 7.91 -15.20
N HIS A 65 -1.66 7.50 -15.21
CA HIS A 65 -1.00 6.81 -16.32
C HIS A 65 -1.02 5.28 -16.13
N GLN A 66 -1.86 4.75 -15.24
CA GLN A 66 -2.08 3.31 -15.14
C GLN A 66 -2.80 2.81 -16.39
N MET A 67 -2.22 1.78 -17.01
CA MET A 67 -2.79 1.14 -18.18
C MET A 67 -4.15 0.50 -17.85
N PRO A 68 -5.15 0.59 -18.75
CA PRO A 68 -6.43 -0.09 -18.56
C PRO A 68 -6.25 -1.60 -18.38
N ALA A 69 -7.03 -2.21 -17.47
CA ALA A 69 -6.91 -3.63 -17.13
C ALA A 69 -7.09 -4.56 -18.35
N VAL A 70 -7.90 -4.16 -19.33
CA VAL A 70 -8.10 -4.90 -20.59
C VAL A 70 -6.81 -4.97 -21.43
N VAL A 71 -6.06 -3.87 -21.49
CA VAL A 71 -4.78 -3.82 -22.21
C VAL A 71 -3.73 -4.63 -21.45
N GLU A 72 -3.69 -4.50 -20.12
CA GLU A 72 -2.80 -5.31 -19.29
C GLU A 72 -3.05 -6.80 -19.47
N ALA A 73 -4.32 -7.23 -19.48
CA ALA A 73 -4.69 -8.61 -19.75
C ALA A 73 -4.21 -9.06 -21.14
N ALA A 74 -4.41 -8.25 -22.18
CA ALA A 74 -3.93 -8.57 -23.54
C ALA A 74 -2.40 -8.71 -23.62
N VAL A 75 -1.65 -7.84 -22.92
CA VAL A 75 -0.19 -7.93 -22.80
C VAL A 75 0.22 -9.24 -22.13
N LEU A 76 -0.40 -9.57 -20.99
CA LEU A 76 -0.08 -10.78 -20.23
C LEU A 76 -0.39 -12.05 -21.03
N GLU A 77 -1.54 -12.11 -21.69
CA GLU A 77 -1.91 -13.24 -22.56
C GLU A 77 -0.94 -13.40 -23.73
N LEU A 78 -0.55 -12.29 -24.37
CA LEU A 78 0.40 -12.36 -25.47
C LEU A 78 1.79 -12.82 -24.98
N ARG A 79 2.24 -12.34 -23.83
CA ARG A 79 3.52 -12.74 -23.24
C ARG A 79 3.54 -14.20 -22.81
N ARG A 80 2.42 -14.72 -22.28
CA ARG A 80 2.24 -16.15 -21.96
C ARG A 80 2.27 -17.03 -23.21
N SER A 81 1.56 -16.62 -24.27
CA SER A 81 1.48 -17.40 -25.52
C SER A 81 2.74 -17.30 -26.39
N ARG A 82 3.54 -16.24 -26.24
CA ARG A 82 4.79 -16.02 -26.99
C ARG A 82 5.96 -15.61 -26.04
N PRO A 83 6.49 -16.52 -25.21
CA PRO A 83 7.46 -16.18 -24.17
C PRO A 83 8.79 -15.58 -24.67
N TYR A 84 9.19 -15.91 -25.91
CA TYR A 84 10.46 -15.46 -26.51
C TYR A 84 10.35 -14.09 -27.21
N TRP A 85 9.17 -13.47 -27.25
CA TRP A 85 9.01 -12.17 -27.89
C TRP A 85 9.47 -11.05 -26.96
N GLY A 86 10.38 -10.22 -27.46
CA GLY A 86 10.80 -9.00 -26.77
C GLY A 86 9.69 -7.95 -26.72
N PRO A 87 9.81 -6.93 -25.85
CA PRO A 87 8.81 -5.87 -25.66
C PRO A 87 8.34 -5.22 -26.96
N ARG A 88 9.28 -4.83 -27.84
CA ARG A 88 8.98 -4.25 -29.16
C ARG A 88 8.04 -5.10 -30.01
N ARG A 89 8.26 -6.42 -30.01
CA ARG A 89 7.45 -7.36 -30.79
C ARG A 89 6.06 -7.53 -30.20
N LEU A 90 5.94 -7.51 -28.86
CA LEU A 90 4.67 -7.55 -28.15
C LEU A 90 3.85 -6.29 -28.46
N VAL A 91 4.46 -5.10 -28.33
CA VAL A 91 3.86 -3.79 -28.65
C VAL A 91 3.35 -3.76 -30.09
N PHE A 92 4.19 -4.16 -31.05
CA PHE A 92 3.81 -4.23 -32.46
C PHE A 92 2.58 -5.12 -32.70
N GLU A 93 2.57 -6.31 -32.10
CA GLU A 93 1.46 -7.26 -32.28
C GLU A 93 0.18 -6.78 -31.59
N LEU A 94 0.28 -6.14 -30.42
CA LEU A 94 -0.87 -5.57 -29.73
C LEU A 94 -1.52 -4.46 -30.56
N GLY A 95 -0.72 -3.57 -31.15
CA GLY A 95 -1.21 -2.55 -32.08
C GLY A 95 -1.86 -3.18 -33.31
N ARG A 96 -1.26 -4.23 -33.88
CA ARG A 96 -1.85 -4.99 -35.01
C ARG A 96 -3.20 -5.63 -34.64
N ARG A 97 -3.42 -5.98 -33.38
CA ARG A 97 -4.68 -6.54 -32.86
C ARG A 97 -5.71 -5.49 -32.46
N GLY A 98 -5.40 -4.19 -32.64
CA GLY A 98 -6.29 -3.08 -32.30
C GLY A 98 -6.43 -2.85 -30.79
N VAL A 99 -5.45 -3.25 -29.99
CA VAL A 99 -5.45 -2.98 -28.55
C VAL A 99 -5.01 -1.52 -28.31
N GLU A 100 -5.89 -0.72 -27.71
CA GLU A 100 -5.61 0.68 -27.39
C GLU A 100 -5.85 1.00 -25.89
N PRO A 101 -5.01 1.84 -25.25
CA PRO A 101 -3.75 2.37 -25.80
C PRO A 101 -2.68 1.28 -25.91
N VAL A 102 -1.81 1.40 -26.90
CA VAL A 102 -0.65 0.51 -27.02
C VAL A 102 0.36 0.87 -25.91
N PRO A 103 0.91 -0.12 -25.16
CA PRO A 103 1.95 0.16 -24.18
C PRO A 103 3.19 0.76 -24.84
N SER A 104 3.90 1.64 -24.10
CA SER A 104 5.22 2.09 -24.50
C SER A 104 6.23 0.93 -24.54
N GLU A 105 7.23 1.02 -25.44
CA GLU A 105 8.31 0.03 -25.57
C GLU A 105 9.24 -0.04 -24.34
#